data_AF-A0AAE1IYV1-F1
#
_entry.id   AF-A0AAE1IYV1-F1
#
_cell.length_a   1.000
_cell.length_b   1.000
_cell.length_c   1.000
_cell.angle_alpha   90.00
_cell.angle_beta   90.00
_cell.angle_gamma   90.00
#
_symmetry.space_group_name_H-M   'P 1'
#
loop_
_entity.id
_entity.type
_entity.pdbx_description
1 polymer ?
#
loop_
_entity_poly.entity_id
_entity_poly.type
_entity_poly.pdbx_seq_one_letter_code
_entity_poly.pdbx_strand_id
1 'polypeptide(L)'
;MVLLISSDGFRFGYIFKTCTPIIHRLIANGTKTETGLILVFPSLTFPNHYTIVTSLCPTFHGITNNNFVDPQTSGFFSMAGHETKWWLGEPLSETLINSGLKAATYFWPDSEDHDHQGHKVGPDDPETTKAIAGIAKMIRRLIRGLELTGQMVCLQILKFPVSSNFTLYSVFKNFCVYW
;
A
#
# COMPACT_ATOMS: atom_id res chain seq x y z
N MET A 1 -3.59 3.23 -18.98
CA MET A 1 -2.50 2.89 -18.03
C MET A 1 -3.11 2.81 -16.64
N VAL A 2 -2.72 1.82 -15.84
CA VAL A 2 -3.10 1.77 -14.42
C VAL A 2 -1.82 1.96 -13.62
N LEU A 3 -1.85 2.88 -12.66
CA LEU A 3 -0.76 3.08 -11.71
C LEU A 3 -1.33 2.82 -10.33
N LEU A 4 -0.84 1.77 -9.66
CA LEU A 4 -1.14 1.46 -8.26
C LEU A 4 -0.05 2.06 -7.38
N ILE A 5 -0.43 2.97 -6.50
CA ILE A 5 0.50 3.59 -5.54
C ILE A 5 0.05 3.14 -4.16
N SER A 6 0.97 2.53 -3.40
CA SER A 6 0.83 2.26 -1.97
C SER A 6 1.76 3.18 -1.19
N SER A 7 1.33 3.60 0.00
CA SER A 7 2.16 4.31 0.97
C SER A 7 2.03 3.56 2.29
N ASP A 8 3.11 2.91 2.71
CA ASP A 8 3.10 2.03 3.88
C ASP A 8 2.79 2.82 5.15
N GLY A 9 2.07 2.28 6.11
CA GLY A 9 1.70 3.02 7.34
C GLY A 9 0.80 4.25 7.18
N PHE A 10 0.18 4.53 6.00
CA PHE A 10 -0.64 5.75 5.80
C PHE A 10 -2.01 5.67 6.49
N ARG A 11 -2.01 5.80 7.82
CA ARG A 11 -3.22 5.66 8.65
C ARG A 11 -4.35 6.61 8.25
N PHE A 12 -5.58 6.11 8.34
CA PHE A 12 -6.78 6.94 8.17
C PHE A 12 -6.75 8.15 9.11
N GLY A 13 -7.01 9.32 8.55
CA GLY A 13 -6.92 10.59 9.26
C GLY A 13 -5.62 11.36 9.01
N TYR A 14 -4.57 10.72 8.48
CA TYR A 14 -3.31 11.41 8.14
C TYR A 14 -3.52 12.50 7.08
N ILE A 15 -4.49 12.32 6.18
CA ILE A 15 -4.90 13.36 5.22
C ILE A 15 -5.34 14.67 5.89
N PHE A 16 -5.77 14.64 7.15
CA PHE A 16 -6.24 15.81 7.90
C PHE A 16 -5.18 16.36 8.87
N LYS A 17 -4.02 15.69 9.04
CA LYS A 17 -2.97 16.14 9.96
C LYS A 17 -2.17 17.32 9.44
N THR A 18 -2.13 17.48 8.12
CA THR A 18 -1.39 18.56 7.47
C THR A 18 -2.07 18.94 6.17
N CYS A 19 -1.70 20.09 5.61
CA CYS A 19 -2.26 20.56 4.35
C CYS A 19 -1.77 19.66 3.21
N THR A 20 -2.67 18.78 2.71
CA THR A 20 -2.39 17.85 1.61
C THR A 20 -3.25 18.17 0.38
N PRO A 21 -3.11 19.35 -0.25
CA PRO A 21 -4.08 19.83 -1.24
C PRO A 21 -4.09 18.98 -2.52
N ILE A 22 -2.97 18.30 -2.85
CA ILE A 22 -2.97 17.33 -3.96
C ILE A 22 -3.85 16.12 -3.66
N ILE A 23 -3.81 15.60 -2.43
CA ILE A 23 -4.61 14.45 -2.00
C ILE A 23 -6.07 14.87 -1.95
N HIS A 24 -6.38 16.05 -1.40
CA HIS A 24 -7.75 16.58 -1.42
C HIS A 24 -8.28 16.79 -2.84
N ARG A 25 -7.45 17.27 -3.78
CA ARG A 25 -7.84 17.38 -5.20
C ARG A 25 -8.13 16.01 -5.81
N LEU A 26 -7.30 15.00 -5.52
CA LEU A 26 -7.53 13.63 -5.98
C LEU A 26 -8.81 13.03 -5.40
N ILE A 27 -9.13 13.34 -4.14
CA ILE A 27 -10.38 12.92 -3.49
C ILE A 27 -11.58 13.63 -4.14
N ALA A 28 -11.49 14.94 -4.38
CA ALA A 28 -12.58 15.75 -4.92
C ALA A 28 -12.92 15.38 -6.37
N ASN A 29 -11.90 15.06 -7.18
CA ASN A 29 -12.08 14.68 -8.57
C ASN A 29 -12.23 13.16 -8.76
N GLY A 30 -12.05 12.39 -7.69
CA GLY A 30 -11.97 10.94 -7.72
C GLY A 30 -13.00 10.26 -6.84
N THR A 31 -12.68 9.03 -6.44
CA THR A 31 -13.47 8.29 -5.45
C THR A 31 -12.61 7.97 -4.24
N LYS A 32 -13.22 8.01 -3.06
CA LYS A 32 -12.61 7.56 -1.80
C LYS A 32 -13.53 6.61 -1.06
N THR A 33 -12.94 5.76 -0.23
CA THR A 33 -13.71 5.04 0.79
C THR A 33 -14.06 5.97 1.94
N GLU A 34 -15.23 5.77 2.55
CA GLU A 34 -15.69 6.59 3.67
C GLU A 34 -14.83 6.37 4.92
N THR A 35 -14.51 5.10 5.21
CA THR A 35 -13.85 4.65 6.45
C THR A 35 -12.43 4.12 6.25
N GLY A 36 -11.82 4.42 5.10
CA GLY A 36 -10.53 3.85 4.68
C GLY A 36 -10.64 2.40 4.18
N LEU A 37 -9.52 1.82 3.75
CA LEU A 37 -9.42 0.41 3.35
C LEU A 37 -9.46 -0.52 4.57
N ILE A 38 -10.03 -1.72 4.46
CA ILE A 38 -9.96 -2.75 5.51
C ILE A 38 -8.83 -3.72 5.14
N LEU A 39 -7.88 -3.91 6.05
CA LEU A 39 -6.74 -4.80 5.90
C LEU A 39 -7.10 -6.24 6.24
N VAL A 40 -6.27 -7.17 5.75
CA VAL A 40 -6.24 -8.54 6.26
C VAL A 40 -5.44 -8.57 7.57
N PHE A 41 -5.77 -9.53 8.43
CA PHE A 41 -4.97 -9.81 9.62
C PHE A 41 -3.80 -10.74 9.26
N PRO A 42 -2.57 -10.48 9.75
CA PRO A 42 -2.17 -9.35 10.59
C PRO A 42 -1.97 -8.05 9.79
N SER A 43 -2.16 -6.89 10.44
CA SER A 43 -1.99 -5.56 9.83
C SER A 43 -0.52 -5.17 9.66
N LEU A 44 0.23 -5.98 8.90
CA LEU A 44 1.65 -5.83 8.60
C LEU A 44 1.88 -5.54 7.13
N THR A 45 3.01 -4.91 6.81
CA THR A 45 3.42 -4.49 5.45
C THR A 45 3.28 -5.61 4.43
N PHE A 46 4.10 -6.66 4.52
CA PHE A 46 4.20 -7.67 3.47
C PHE A 46 2.92 -8.50 3.29
N PRO A 47 2.27 -9.00 4.36
CA PRO A 47 0.99 -9.70 4.22
C PRO A 47 -0.07 -8.86 3.49
N ASN A 48 -0.21 -7.57 3.81
CA ASN A 48 -1.23 -6.73 3.19
C ASN A 48 -0.87 -6.28 1.78
N HIS A 49 0.38 -5.88 1.53
CA HIS A 49 0.81 -5.51 0.17
C HIS A 49 0.64 -6.69 -0.79
N TYR A 50 0.97 -7.91 -0.33
CA TYR A 50 0.84 -9.09 -1.17
C TYR A 50 -0.63 -9.51 -1.36
N THR A 51 -1.47 -9.37 -0.33
CA THR A 51 -2.94 -9.51 -0.48
C THR A 51 -3.51 -8.57 -1.54
N ILE A 52 -3.09 -7.30 -1.58
CA ILE A 52 -3.62 -6.32 -2.54
C ILE A 52 -3.32 -6.74 -3.98
N VAL A 53 -2.13 -7.27 -4.24
CA VAL A 53 -1.72 -7.62 -5.61
C VAL A 53 -2.14 -9.03 -6.02
N THR A 54 -2.45 -9.93 -5.08
CA THR A 54 -2.89 -11.32 -5.40
C THR A 54 -4.38 -11.55 -5.20
N SER A 55 -5.08 -10.67 -4.49
CA SER A 55 -6.44 -10.90 -4.00
C SER A 55 -6.63 -12.12 -3.08
N LEU A 56 -5.54 -12.68 -2.56
CA LEU A 56 -5.55 -13.82 -1.66
C LEU A 56 -5.36 -13.36 -0.20
N CYS A 57 -5.86 -14.13 0.76
CA CYS A 57 -5.52 -13.89 2.18
C CYS A 57 -4.13 -14.48 2.53
N PRO A 58 -3.52 -14.06 3.66
CA PRO A 58 -2.20 -14.52 4.08
C PRO A 58 -2.01 -16.04 4.11
N THR A 59 -3.04 -16.77 4.53
CA THR A 59 -3.04 -18.25 4.55
C THR A 59 -2.94 -18.87 3.16
N PHE A 60 -3.42 -18.20 2.11
CA PHE A 60 -3.42 -18.73 0.74
C PHE A 60 -2.21 -18.27 -0.08
N HIS A 61 -1.72 -17.05 0.14
CA HIS A 61 -0.54 -16.54 -0.57
C HIS A 61 0.80 -16.77 0.16
N GLY A 62 0.78 -17.44 1.33
CA GLY A 62 1.98 -17.88 2.06
C GLY A 62 2.64 -16.82 2.94
N ILE A 63 2.55 -15.54 2.57
CA ILE A 63 3.13 -14.42 3.34
C ILE A 63 2.27 -14.07 4.57
N THR A 64 2.55 -14.69 5.71
CA THR A 64 1.76 -14.54 6.96
C THR A 64 2.28 -13.49 7.93
N ASN A 65 3.56 -13.11 7.81
CA ASN A 65 4.22 -12.11 8.65
C ASN A 65 5.35 -11.44 7.85
N ASN A 66 5.87 -10.30 8.32
CA ASN A 66 7.07 -9.67 7.78
C ASN A 66 8.31 -10.55 8.01
N ASN A 67 8.32 -11.32 9.11
CA ASN A 67 9.34 -12.32 9.39
C ASN A 67 8.68 -13.55 10.02
N PHE A 68 8.99 -14.74 9.53
CA PHE A 68 8.48 -15.99 10.11
C PHE A 68 9.40 -17.17 9.82
N VAL A 69 9.26 -18.24 10.59
CA VAL A 69 9.91 -19.53 10.34
C VAL A 69 8.84 -20.51 9.90
N ASP A 70 9.08 -21.24 8.81
CA ASP A 70 8.23 -22.35 8.43
C ASP A 70 8.51 -23.56 9.34
N PRO A 71 7.52 -24.04 10.11
CA PRO A 71 7.72 -25.17 11.01
C PRO A 71 8.03 -26.48 10.28
N GLN A 72 7.70 -26.62 8.98
CA GLN A 72 7.94 -27.87 8.25
C GLN A 72 9.35 -27.93 7.66
N THR A 73 9.79 -26.85 7.00
CA THR A 73 11.12 -26.82 6.36
C THR A 73 12.21 -26.20 7.24
N SER A 74 11.86 -25.63 8.39
CA SER A 74 12.75 -24.78 9.20
C SER A 74 13.32 -23.58 8.42
N GLY A 75 12.72 -23.24 7.27
CA GLY A 75 13.12 -22.09 6.47
C GLY A 75 12.73 -20.78 7.15
N PHE A 76 13.59 -19.77 7.07
CA PHE A 76 13.32 -18.44 7.61
C PHE A 76 12.97 -17.45 6.49
N PHE A 77 11.82 -16.82 6.60
CA PHE A 77 11.40 -15.71 5.77
C PHE A 77 11.71 -14.39 6.46
N SER A 78 12.25 -13.43 5.70
CA SER A 78 12.31 -12.03 6.09
C SER A 78 12.01 -11.13 4.89
N MET A 79 11.66 -9.87 5.16
CA MET A 79 11.42 -8.86 4.12
C MET A 79 12.62 -8.61 3.20
N ALA A 80 13.84 -8.93 3.65
CA ALA A 80 15.06 -8.82 2.85
C ALA A 80 15.32 -10.07 1.97
N GLY A 81 14.52 -11.12 2.13
CA GLY A 81 14.67 -12.37 1.39
C GLY A 81 14.05 -12.30 -0.01
N HIS A 82 14.70 -12.97 -0.97
CA HIS A 82 14.25 -13.03 -2.37
C HIS A 82 13.87 -14.45 -2.83
N GLU A 83 13.76 -15.41 -1.91
CA GLU A 83 13.45 -16.78 -2.27
C GLU A 83 12.00 -16.91 -2.76
N THR A 84 11.83 -17.41 -3.99
CA THR A 84 10.53 -17.50 -4.66
C THR A 84 9.56 -18.47 -3.98
N LYS A 85 10.06 -19.48 -3.25
CA LYS A 85 9.27 -20.51 -2.57
C LYS A 85 8.22 -19.98 -1.59
N TRP A 86 8.42 -18.76 -1.07
CA TRP A 86 7.53 -18.13 -0.09
C TRP A 86 6.32 -17.44 -0.72
N TRP A 87 6.39 -17.11 -2.00
CA TRP A 87 5.45 -16.24 -2.70
C TRP A 87 4.46 -17.08 -3.50
N LEU A 88 3.35 -17.45 -2.87
CA LEU A 88 2.31 -18.28 -3.49
C LEU A 88 1.22 -17.43 -4.15
N GLY A 89 0.54 -18.02 -5.13
CA GLY A 89 -0.46 -17.33 -5.93
C GLY A 89 0.15 -16.51 -7.06
N GLU A 90 -0.70 -15.80 -7.79
CA GLU A 90 -0.29 -15.02 -8.96
C GLU A 90 -0.51 -13.53 -8.68
N PRO A 91 0.56 -12.72 -8.58
CA PRO A 91 0.41 -11.28 -8.41
C PRO A 91 -0.06 -10.63 -9.71
N LEU A 92 -0.79 -9.52 -9.59
CA LEU A 92 -1.37 -8.77 -10.70
C LEU A 92 -0.38 -8.48 -11.84
N SER A 93 0.88 -8.18 -11.52
CA SER A 93 1.93 -7.94 -12.52
C SER A 93 2.18 -9.17 -13.40
N GLU A 94 2.23 -10.35 -12.78
CA GLU A 94 2.45 -11.62 -13.48
C GLU A 94 1.24 -11.95 -14.35
N THR A 95 0.02 -11.79 -13.82
CA THR A 95 -1.23 -11.97 -14.58
C THR A 95 -1.30 -11.08 -15.82
N LEU A 96 -0.87 -9.81 -15.70
CA LEU A 96 -0.81 -8.89 -16.83
C LEU A 96 0.21 -9.34 -17.87
N ILE A 97 1.42 -9.74 -17.45
CA ILE A 97 2.47 -10.24 -18.34
C ILE A 97 2.02 -11.50 -19.07
N ASN A 98 1.44 -12.47 -18.36
CA ASN A 98 0.90 -13.70 -18.91
C ASN A 98 -0.26 -13.45 -19.90
N SER A 99 -1.00 -12.35 -19.72
CA SER A 99 -2.05 -11.91 -20.64
C SER A 99 -1.53 -11.08 -21.83
N GLY A 100 -0.20 -10.96 -22.00
CA GLY A 100 0.42 -10.21 -23.09
C GLY A 100 0.47 -8.68 -22.86
N LEU A 101 0.21 -8.21 -21.64
CA LEU A 101 0.29 -6.80 -21.25
C LEU A 101 1.64 -6.50 -20.58
N LYS A 102 1.99 -5.21 -20.51
CA LYS A 102 3.23 -4.76 -19.84
C LYS A 102 2.92 -4.36 -18.39
N ALA A 103 3.74 -4.82 -17.46
CA ALA A 103 3.70 -4.42 -16.06
C ALA A 103 5.09 -4.03 -15.56
N ALA A 104 5.15 -3.10 -14.60
CA ALA A 104 6.38 -2.69 -13.94
C ALA A 104 6.08 -2.40 -12.46
N THR A 105 7.01 -2.76 -11.58
CA THR A 105 6.93 -2.52 -10.14
C THR A 105 8.12 -1.67 -9.70
N TYR A 106 7.88 -0.69 -8.85
CA TYR A 106 8.93 0.17 -8.32
C TYR A 106 8.68 0.48 -6.85
N PHE A 107 9.71 0.32 -6.03
CA PHE A 107 9.69 0.71 -4.63
C PHE A 107 10.44 2.03 -4.45
N TRP A 108 9.79 3.02 -3.85
CA TRP A 108 10.41 4.31 -3.56
C TRP A 108 10.86 4.33 -2.09
N PRO A 109 12.17 4.42 -1.79
CA PRO A 109 12.69 4.33 -0.42
C PRO A 109 12.04 5.27 0.62
N ASP A 110 11.63 6.48 0.22
CA ASP A 110 10.97 7.45 1.11
C ASP A 110 9.44 7.24 1.26
N SER A 111 8.85 6.25 0.59
CA SER A 111 7.38 6.04 0.62
C SER A 111 6.85 5.46 1.94
N GLU A 112 7.75 5.01 2.81
CA GLU A 112 7.52 4.43 4.14
C GLU A 112 7.97 5.34 5.29
N ASP A 113 8.46 6.56 5.02
CA ASP A 113 9.08 7.39 6.07
C ASP A 113 8.12 7.71 7.23
N HIS A 114 6.84 7.98 6.97
CA HIS A 114 5.85 8.21 8.03
C HIS A 114 5.47 6.93 8.80
N ASP A 115 5.63 5.75 8.21
CA ASP A 115 5.53 4.49 8.95
C ASP A 115 6.70 4.36 9.93
N HIS A 116 7.91 4.61 9.45
CA HIS A 116 9.13 4.61 10.27
C HIS A 116 9.07 5.66 11.39
N GLN A 117 8.66 6.90 11.08
CA GLN A 117 8.44 7.92 12.11
C GLN A 117 7.32 7.50 13.06
N GLY A 118 6.21 6.98 12.54
CA GLY A 118 5.11 6.47 13.35
C GLY A 118 5.55 5.39 14.34
N HIS A 119 6.47 4.52 13.96
CA HIS A 119 7.07 3.51 14.83
C HIS A 119 8.02 4.10 15.89
N LYS A 120 8.77 5.14 15.54
CA LYS A 120 9.75 5.78 16.44
C LYS A 120 9.13 6.71 17.47
N VAL A 121 8.27 7.60 17.01
CA VAL A 121 7.76 8.73 17.80
C VAL A 121 6.24 8.66 18.02
N GLY A 122 5.57 7.73 17.36
CA GLY A 122 4.12 7.57 17.45
C GLY A 122 3.38 8.31 16.34
N PRO A 123 2.10 7.96 16.12
CA PRO A 123 1.35 8.47 14.99
C PRO A 123 1.08 9.97 15.08
N ASP A 124 0.87 10.51 16.29
CA ASP A 124 0.42 11.89 16.53
C ASP A 124 1.56 12.90 16.75
N ASP A 125 2.81 12.45 16.62
CA ASP A 125 3.98 13.30 16.77
C ASP A 125 4.16 14.29 15.58
N PRO A 126 4.71 15.50 15.82
CA PRO A 126 5.03 16.45 14.76
C PRO A 126 5.97 15.90 13.66
N GLU A 127 6.94 15.04 13.98
CA GLU A 127 7.82 14.45 12.96
C GLU A 127 7.06 13.48 12.04
N THR A 128 6.09 12.72 12.57
CA THR A 128 5.18 11.92 11.73
C THR A 128 4.34 12.81 10.82
N THR A 129 3.86 13.95 11.33
CA THR A 129 3.10 14.94 10.53
C THR A 129 3.94 15.54 9.40
N LYS A 130 5.22 15.78 9.66
CA LYS A 130 6.20 16.27 8.68
C LYS A 130 6.52 15.22 7.61
N ALA A 131 6.66 13.95 7.99
CA ALA A 131 6.83 12.84 7.03
C ALA A 131 5.62 12.72 6.09
N ILE A 132 4.39 12.83 6.62
CA ILE A 132 3.16 12.85 5.82
C ILE A 132 3.17 14.03 4.81
N ALA A 133 3.64 15.21 5.23
CA ALA A 133 3.77 16.36 4.33
C ALA A 133 4.81 16.10 3.21
N GLY A 134 5.89 15.39 3.52
CA GLY A 134 6.89 14.93 2.55
C GLY A 134 6.28 14.06 1.46
N ILE A 135 5.44 13.09 1.84
CA ILE A 135 4.75 12.20 0.91
C ILE A 135 3.75 12.94 0.03
N ALA A 136 2.99 13.87 0.60
CA ALA A 136 2.10 14.72 -0.20
C ALA A 136 2.88 15.53 -1.25
N LYS A 137 4.11 15.97 -0.94
CA LYS A 137 4.99 16.64 -1.92
C LYS A 137 5.46 15.67 -3.02
N MET A 138 5.78 14.43 -2.68
CA MET A 138 6.17 13.40 -3.64
C MET A 138 5.03 13.01 -4.58
N ILE A 139 3.84 12.74 -4.03
CA ILE A 139 2.62 12.47 -4.81
C ILE A 139 2.34 13.65 -5.75
N ARG A 140 2.48 14.90 -5.28
CA ARG A 140 2.33 16.07 -6.16
C ARG A 140 3.30 16.06 -7.33
N ARG A 141 4.58 15.77 -7.10
CA ARG A 141 5.59 15.72 -8.17
C ARG A 141 5.23 14.64 -9.19
N LEU A 142 4.83 13.47 -8.73
CA LEU A 142 4.42 12.36 -9.58
C LEU A 142 3.19 12.72 -10.41
N ILE A 143 2.10 13.17 -9.77
CA ILE A 143 0.86 13.52 -10.46
C ILE A 143 1.09 14.64 -11.48
N ARG A 144 1.87 15.67 -11.15
CA ARG A 144 2.19 16.73 -12.10
C ARG A 144 2.98 16.21 -13.30
N GLY A 145 3.88 15.26 -13.10
CA GLY A 145 4.59 14.59 -14.19
C GLY A 145 3.66 13.79 -15.09
N LEU A 146 2.67 13.09 -14.50
CA LEU A 146 1.70 12.27 -15.22
C LEU A 146 0.64 13.09 -15.96
N GLU A 147 0.23 14.24 -15.42
CA GLU A 147 -0.63 15.21 -16.11
C GLU A 147 0.01 15.69 -17.42
N LEU A 148 1.32 15.91 -17.43
CA LEU A 148 2.06 16.30 -18.64
C LEU A 148 2.10 15.20 -19.70
N THR A 149 1.90 13.94 -19.33
CA THR A 149 1.90 12.79 -20.25
C THR A 149 0.49 12.31 -20.61
N GLY A 150 -0.56 12.96 -20.08
CA GLY A 150 -1.97 12.59 -20.33
C GLY A 150 -2.36 11.24 -19.74
N GLN A 151 -1.73 10.81 -18.64
CA GLN A 151 -1.90 9.48 -18.08
C GLN A 151 -2.85 9.43 -16.86
N MET A 152 -3.72 8.43 -16.83
CA MET A 152 -4.65 8.13 -15.74
C MET A 152 -3.94 7.52 -14.52
N VAL A 153 -4.37 7.86 -13.30
CA VAL A 153 -3.76 7.38 -12.04
C VAL A 153 -4.81 6.83 -11.07
N CYS A 154 -4.52 5.66 -10.48
CA CYS A 154 -5.35 5.00 -9.46
C CYS A 154 -4.59 4.99 -8.11
N LEU A 155 -4.77 6.03 -7.29
CA LEU A 155 -4.08 6.12 -6.00
C LEU A 155 -4.79 5.27 -4.93
N GLN A 156 -4.09 4.31 -4.33
CA GLN A 156 -4.61 3.49 -3.24
C GLN A 156 -3.91 3.82 -1.91
N ILE A 157 -4.59 4.55 -1.03
CA ILE A 157 -4.05 4.93 0.30
C ILE A 157 -4.49 3.87 1.34
N LEU A 158 -3.54 3.22 2.02
CA LEU A 158 -3.77 2.06 2.90
C LEU A 158 -3.92 2.45 4.38
N LYS A 159 -5.02 2.06 5.04
CA LYS A 159 -5.31 2.28 6.47
C LYS A 159 -4.62 1.23 7.35
N PHE A 160 -4.01 1.63 8.47
CA PHE A 160 -3.57 0.73 9.54
C PHE A 160 -4.35 1.02 10.83
N PRO A 161 -5.20 0.10 11.33
CA PRO A 161 -5.69 0.15 12.69
C PRO A 161 -4.78 -0.67 13.62
N VAL A 162 -4.36 -0.05 14.73
CA VAL A 162 -3.79 -0.78 15.87
C VAL A 162 -4.95 -1.28 16.74
N SER A 163 -5.47 -2.48 16.45
CA SER A 163 -6.23 -3.27 17.44
C SER A 163 -6.50 -4.69 16.94
N SER A 164 -6.36 -5.66 17.84
CA SER A 164 -6.23 -7.10 17.63
C SER A 164 -7.49 -7.89 17.29
N ASN A 165 -8.64 -7.27 17.03
CA ASN A 165 -9.90 -8.00 16.85
C ASN A 165 -10.74 -7.38 15.74
N PHE A 166 -10.71 -7.90 14.50
CA PHE A 166 -11.86 -7.86 13.58
C PHE A 166 -11.73 -8.91 12.45
N THR A 167 -12.87 -9.54 12.16
CA THR A 167 -13.09 -10.66 11.25
C THR A 167 -12.99 -10.28 9.76
N LEU A 168 -12.55 -11.25 8.96
CA LEU A 168 -12.35 -11.23 7.51
C LEU A 168 -13.52 -10.65 6.71
N TYR A 169 -13.31 -9.55 5.99
CA TYR A 169 -13.87 -9.32 4.64
C TYR A 169 -13.03 -8.26 3.91
N SER A 170 -12.24 -8.66 2.91
CA SER A 170 -11.59 -7.73 1.97
C SER A 170 -12.57 -7.41 0.84
N VAL A 171 -13.27 -6.28 0.93
CA VAL A 171 -14.06 -5.76 -0.20
C VAL A 171 -13.11 -4.99 -1.12
N PHE A 172 -12.72 -5.61 -2.23
CA PHE A 172 -12.04 -4.91 -3.32
C PHE A 172 -13.03 -3.96 -4.00
N LYS A 173 -12.85 -2.65 -3.82
CA LYS A 173 -13.39 -1.65 -4.75
C LYS A 173 -12.23 -0.95 -5.42
N ASN A 174 -12.06 -1.24 -6.72
CA ASN A 174 -11.14 -0.50 -7.59
C ASN A 174 -11.73 0.90 -7.85
N PHE A 175 -10.91 1.94 -7.74
CA PHE A 175 -11.35 3.33 -7.92
C PHE A 175 -10.43 4.08 -8.88
N CYS A 176 -10.94 4.38 -10.07
CA CYS A 176 -10.23 5.19 -11.07
C CYS A 176 -10.66 6.65 -11.00
N VAL A 177 -9.72 7.57 -11.21
CA VAL A 177 -9.97 9.01 -11.43
C VAL A 177 -9.72 9.32 -12.90
N TYR A 178 -10.71 9.86 -13.60
CA TYR A 178 -10.56 10.36 -14.97
C TYR A 178 -9.96 11.77 -14.95
N TRP A 179 -9.04 12.04 -15.87
CA TRP A 179 -8.55 13.37 -16.23
C TRP A 179 -8.88 13.62 -17.70
#